data_AF-A0A3D0RXR8-F1
#
_entry.id   AF-A0A3D0RXR8-F1
#
_cell.length_a   1.000
_cell.length_b   1.000
_cell.length_c   1.000
_cell.angle_alpha   90.00
_cell.angle_beta   90.00
_cell.angle_gamma   90.00
#
_symmetry.space_group_name_H-M   'P 1'
#
loop_
_entity.id
_entity.type
_entity.pdbx_description
1 polymer ?
#
loop_
_entity_poly.entity_id
_entity_poly.type
_entity_poly.pdbx_seq_one_letter_code
_entity_poly.pdbx_strand_id
1 'polypeptide(L)'
;MSDTVAMIVVVVVVVLVIALVAWQLARTKGKEHRAHEAEELRRQAAERSHEVEQEQQNAAAAQAAADQAREQAEIAEAQAAEARAGLAHSEAQQEDTLREADRLDPSVDHRKR
;
A
#
# COMPACT_ATOMS: atom_id res chain seq x y z
N MET A 1 -49.11 65.76 -13.87
CA MET A 1 -47.84 65.36 -13.23
C MET A 1 -48.00 64.24 -12.20
N SER A 2 -49.14 64.09 -11.53
CA SER A 2 -49.42 62.99 -10.58
C SER A 2 -49.59 61.61 -11.22
N ASP A 3 -50.26 61.52 -12.37
CA ASP A 3 -50.61 60.25 -13.02
C ASP A 3 -49.37 59.53 -13.62
N THR A 4 -48.49 60.30 -14.26
CA THR A 4 -47.21 59.79 -14.80
C THR A 4 -46.28 59.29 -13.68
N VAL A 5 -46.23 60.00 -12.55
CA VAL A 5 -45.41 59.59 -11.40
C VAL A 5 -45.98 58.32 -10.75
N ALA A 6 -47.30 58.23 -10.60
CA ALA A 6 -47.95 57.02 -10.09
C ALA A 6 -47.69 55.80 -10.99
N MET A 7 -47.80 55.96 -12.31
CA MET A 7 -47.50 54.90 -13.28
C MET A 7 -46.04 54.44 -13.18
N ILE A 8 -45.08 55.37 -13.11
CA ILE A 8 -43.65 55.03 -12.99
C ILE A 8 -43.39 54.25 -11.69
N VAL A 9 -43.98 54.67 -10.57
CA VAL A 9 -43.82 53.97 -9.28
C VAL A 9 -44.35 52.54 -9.36
N VAL A 10 -45.53 52.33 -9.96
CA VAL A 10 -46.10 50.99 -10.13
C VAL A 10 -45.19 50.11 -11.01
N VAL A 11 -44.69 50.64 -12.12
CA VAL A 11 -43.77 49.91 -13.01
C VAL A 11 -42.49 49.52 -12.28
N VAL A 12 -41.90 50.43 -11.50
CA VAL A 12 -40.68 50.15 -10.72
C VAL A 12 -40.94 49.06 -9.68
N VAL A 13 -42.07 49.12 -8.97
CA VAL A 13 -42.45 48.08 -7.99
C VAL A 13 -42.61 46.72 -8.68
N VAL A 14 -43.28 46.66 -9.83
CA VAL A 14 -43.45 45.40 -10.58
C VAL A 14 -42.10 44.82 -11.02
N VAL A 15 -41.19 45.66 -11.53
CA VAL A 15 -39.84 45.21 -11.93
C VAL A 15 -39.05 44.70 -10.72
N LEU A 16 -39.15 45.35 -9.57
CA LEU A 16 -38.48 44.90 -8.33
C LEU A 16 -39.02 43.55 -7.86
N VAL A 17 -40.33 43.32 -7.94
CA VAL A 17 -40.95 42.03 -7.58
C VAL A 17 -40.47 40.92 -8.51
N ILE A 18 -40.42 41.17 -9.83
CA ILE A 18 -39.94 40.19 -10.81
C ILE A 18 -38.46 39.86 -10.56
N ALA A 19 -37.63 40.87 -10.30
CA ALA A 19 -36.21 40.68 -10.01
C ALA A 19 -35.98 39.81 -8.75
N LEU A 20 -36.79 40.04 -7.70
CA LEU A 20 -36.70 39.28 -6.45
C LEU A 20 -37.06 37.80 -6.65
N VAL A 21 -38.13 37.52 -7.41
CA VAL A 21 -38.54 36.15 -7.71
C VAL A 21 -37.49 35.42 -8.56
N ALA A 22 -36.96 36.09 -9.60
CA ALA A 22 -35.90 35.52 -10.44
C ALA A 22 -34.63 35.17 -9.64
N TRP A 23 -34.23 36.02 -8.69
CA TRP A 23 -33.08 35.77 -7.83
C TRP A 23 -33.27 34.56 -6.91
N GLN A 24 -34.48 34.40 -6.36
CA GLN A 24 -34.81 33.27 -5.50
C GLN A 24 -34.77 31.93 -6.26
N LEU A 25 -35.32 31.90 -7.49
CA LEU A 25 -35.29 30.71 -8.35
C LEU A 25 -33.88 30.37 -8.82
N ALA A 26 -33.04 31.36 -9.11
CA ALA A 26 -31.65 31.13 -9.48
C ALA A 26 -30.86 30.48 -8.32
N ARG A 27 -31.17 30.85 -7.06
CA ARG A 27 -30.56 30.27 -5.87
C ARG A 27 -31.00 28.84 -5.58
N THR A 28 -32.22 28.44 -5.93
CA THR A 28 -32.71 27.07 -5.69
C THR A 28 -32.13 26.09 -6.72
N LYS A 29 -32.09 26.47 -8.01
CA LYS A 29 -31.52 25.62 -9.06
C LYS A 29 -30.04 25.28 -8.86
N GLY A 30 -29.27 26.21 -8.30
CA GLY A 30 -27.87 25.97 -7.95
C GLY A 30 -27.67 24.93 -6.85
N LYS A 31 -28.67 24.69 -5.98
CA LYS A 31 -28.59 23.65 -4.94
C LYS A 31 -28.88 22.26 -5.50
N GLU A 32 -29.85 22.16 -6.41
CA GLU A 32 -30.21 20.90 -7.07
C GLU A 32 -29.07 20.38 -7.95
N HIS A 33 -28.44 21.25 -8.75
CA HIS A 33 -27.28 20.85 -9.55
C HIS A 33 -26.09 20.39 -8.69
N ARG A 34 -25.79 21.11 -7.61
CA ARG A 34 -24.72 20.69 -6.68
C ARG A 34 -25.05 19.40 -5.95
N ALA A 35 -26.32 19.15 -5.63
CA ALA A 35 -26.76 17.91 -5.01
C ALA A 35 -26.59 16.73 -5.97
N HIS A 36 -26.97 16.89 -7.24
CA HIS A 36 -26.77 15.88 -8.28
C HIS A 36 -25.28 15.60 -8.54
N GLU A 37 -24.44 16.63 -8.68
CA GLU A 37 -22.99 16.46 -8.84
C GLU A 37 -22.36 15.73 -7.64
N ALA A 38 -22.78 16.06 -6.41
CA ALA A 38 -22.31 15.38 -5.21
C ALA A 38 -22.74 13.90 -5.16
N GLU A 39 -23.92 13.57 -5.65
CA GLU A 39 -24.42 12.19 -5.71
C GLU A 39 -23.69 11.38 -6.79
N GLU A 40 -23.41 11.97 -7.95
CA GLU A 40 -22.58 11.36 -8.99
C GLU A 40 -21.15 11.10 -8.50
N LEU A 41 -20.54 12.06 -7.81
CA LEU A 41 -19.20 11.89 -7.22
C LEU A 41 -19.17 10.78 -6.17
N ARG A 42 -20.22 10.67 -5.32
CA ARG A 42 -20.32 9.57 -4.34
C ARG A 42 -20.48 8.22 -5.03
N ARG A 43 -21.26 8.15 -6.10
CA ARG A 43 -21.43 6.93 -6.88
C ARG A 43 -20.12 6.50 -7.55
N GLN A 44 -19.41 7.44 -8.17
CA GLN A 44 -18.08 7.20 -8.75
C GLN A 44 -17.06 6.76 -7.68
N ALA A 45 -17.11 7.34 -6.49
CA ALA A 45 -16.25 6.94 -5.38
C ALA A 45 -16.57 5.53 -4.87
N ALA A 46 -17.86 5.15 -4.80
CA ALA A 46 -18.30 3.81 -4.42
C ALA A 46 -17.91 2.75 -5.47
N GLU A 47 -17.92 3.11 -6.76
CA GLU A 47 -17.45 2.22 -7.82
C GLU A 47 -15.93 2.01 -7.72
N ARG A 48 -15.16 3.08 -7.46
CA ARG A 48 -13.70 2.99 -7.27
C ARG A 48 -13.28 2.37 -5.94
N SER A 49 -14.13 2.36 -4.91
CA SER A 49 -13.75 1.77 -3.62
C SER A 49 -13.53 0.26 -3.71
N HIS A 50 -14.27 -0.44 -4.57
CA HIS A 50 -14.05 -1.87 -4.79
C HIS A 50 -12.70 -2.17 -5.46
N GLU A 51 -12.29 -1.36 -6.42
CA GLU A 51 -10.99 -1.47 -7.09
C GLU A 51 -9.86 -1.23 -6.09
N VAL A 52 -9.97 -0.17 -5.28
CA VAL A 52 -8.98 0.14 -4.22
C VAL A 52 -8.92 -0.96 -3.17
N GLU A 53 -10.06 -1.53 -2.76
CA GLU A 53 -10.10 -2.64 -1.82
C GLU A 53 -9.41 -3.88 -2.39
N GLN A 54 -9.64 -4.19 -3.67
CA GLN A 54 -9.00 -5.31 -4.35
C GLN A 54 -7.48 -5.10 -4.50
N GLU A 55 -7.05 -3.89 -4.83
CA GLU A 55 -5.62 -3.54 -4.86
C GLU A 55 -4.97 -3.67 -3.48
N GLN A 56 -5.65 -3.23 -2.41
CA GLN A 56 -5.17 -3.39 -1.04
C GLN A 56 -5.02 -4.86 -0.65
N GLN A 57 -6.00 -5.71 -0.99
CA GLN A 57 -5.93 -7.16 -0.76
C GLN A 57 -4.77 -7.79 -1.53
N ASN A 58 -4.58 -7.42 -2.79
CA ASN A 58 -3.47 -7.90 -3.62
C ASN A 58 -2.11 -7.48 -3.04
N ALA A 59 -1.99 -6.23 -2.59
CA ALA A 59 -0.77 -5.72 -1.96
C ALA A 59 -0.47 -6.46 -0.65
N ALA A 60 -1.48 -6.70 0.19
CA ALA A 60 -1.34 -7.46 1.42
C ALA A 60 -0.92 -8.92 1.16
N ALA A 61 -1.51 -9.57 0.14
CA ALA A 61 -1.13 -10.92 -0.26
C ALA A 61 0.31 -10.98 -0.79
N ALA A 62 0.72 -10.01 -1.61
CA ALA A 62 2.09 -9.92 -2.10
C ALA A 62 3.11 -9.71 -0.97
N GLN A 63 2.77 -8.87 0.02
CA GLN A 63 3.61 -8.66 1.20
C GLN A 63 3.74 -9.94 2.03
N ALA A 64 2.64 -10.65 2.30
CA ALA A 64 2.66 -11.91 3.02
C ALA A 64 3.51 -12.98 2.30
N ALA A 65 3.41 -13.07 0.97
CA ALA A 65 4.24 -13.97 0.17
C ALA A 65 5.73 -13.62 0.25
N ALA A 66 6.07 -12.33 0.26
CA ALA A 66 7.44 -11.87 0.41
C ALA A 66 8.01 -12.22 1.79
N ASP A 67 7.22 -12.06 2.85
CA ASP A 67 7.64 -12.39 4.21
C ASP A 67 7.80 -13.90 4.39
N GLN A 68 6.89 -14.71 3.83
CA GLN A 68 7.03 -16.17 3.82
C GLN A 68 8.28 -16.64 3.05
N ALA A 69 8.65 -15.96 1.96
CA ALA A 69 9.85 -16.28 1.20
C ALA A 69 11.13 -15.96 2.00
N ARG A 70 11.11 -14.87 2.78
CA ARG A 70 12.23 -14.51 3.68
C ARG A 70 12.42 -15.55 4.78
N GLU A 71 11.34 -15.96 5.44
CA GLU A 71 11.41 -17.00 6.47
C GLU A 71 11.98 -18.32 5.91
N GLN A 72 11.55 -18.71 4.71
CA GLN A 72 12.09 -19.90 4.03
C GLN A 72 13.58 -19.75 3.70
N ALA A 73 14.01 -18.55 3.27
CA ALA A 73 15.42 -18.28 3.00
C ALA A 73 16.26 -18.37 4.29
N GLU A 74 15.78 -17.80 5.40
CA GLU A 74 16.46 -17.87 6.70
C GLU A 74 16.62 -19.33 7.18
N ILE A 75 15.58 -20.15 7.03
CA ILE A 75 15.64 -21.58 7.36
C ILE A 75 16.68 -22.29 6.48
N ALA A 76 16.68 -22.04 5.18
CA ALA A 76 17.64 -22.65 4.26
C ALA A 76 19.09 -22.23 4.57
N GLU A 77 19.31 -20.96 4.91
CA GLU A 77 20.61 -20.44 5.33
C GLU A 77 21.09 -21.10 6.63
N ALA A 78 20.20 -21.25 7.62
CA ALA A 78 20.52 -21.93 8.87
C ALA A 78 20.93 -23.40 8.63
N GLN A 79 20.18 -24.12 7.79
CA GLN A 79 20.51 -25.50 7.42
C GLN A 79 21.85 -25.60 6.68
N ALA A 80 22.14 -24.66 5.77
CA ALA A 80 23.41 -24.61 5.09
C ALA A 80 24.58 -24.33 6.05
N ALA A 81 24.38 -23.45 7.03
CA ALA A 81 25.38 -23.16 8.06
C ALA A 81 25.64 -24.39 8.94
N GLU A 82 24.59 -25.11 9.36
CA GLU A 82 24.71 -26.34 10.14
C GLU A 82 25.46 -27.43 9.35
N ALA A 83 25.12 -27.63 8.08
CA ALA A 83 25.79 -28.61 7.23
C ALA A 83 27.29 -28.29 7.05
N ARG A 84 27.65 -27.00 6.90
CA ARG A 84 29.06 -26.57 6.83
C ARG A 84 29.80 -26.82 8.13
N ALA A 85 29.16 -26.55 9.28
CA ALA A 85 29.75 -26.83 10.58
C ALA A 85 29.97 -28.33 10.79
N GLY A 86 28.99 -29.16 10.38
CA GLY A 86 29.12 -30.62 10.40
C GLY A 86 30.26 -31.14 9.53
N LEU A 87 30.42 -30.60 8.31
CA LEU A 87 31.54 -30.92 7.43
C LEU A 87 32.87 -30.57 8.08
N ALA A 88 33.03 -29.34 8.58
CA ALA A 88 34.26 -28.89 9.24
C ALA A 88 34.60 -29.77 10.46
N HIS A 89 33.59 -30.21 11.22
CA HIS A 89 33.79 -31.13 12.33
C HIS A 89 34.28 -32.51 11.87
N SER A 90 33.69 -33.06 10.80
CA SER A 90 34.10 -34.33 10.22
C SER A 90 35.54 -34.26 9.66
N GLU A 91 35.89 -33.16 9.01
CA GLU A 91 37.25 -32.93 8.51
C GLU A 91 38.26 -32.88 9.66
N ALA A 92 37.95 -32.17 10.74
CA ALA A 92 38.80 -32.13 11.93
C ALA A 92 38.99 -33.51 12.58
N GLN A 93 37.92 -34.31 12.70
CA GLN A 93 38.03 -35.68 13.21
C GLN A 93 38.90 -36.57 12.33
N GLN A 94 38.77 -36.43 11.01
CA GLN A 94 39.60 -37.17 10.05
C GLN A 94 41.08 -36.79 10.20
N GLU A 95 41.39 -35.50 10.28
CA GLU A 95 42.76 -35.02 10.47
C GLU A 95 43.36 -35.52 11.80
N ASP A 96 42.60 -35.46 12.89
CA ASP A 96 43.05 -35.97 14.19
C ASP A 96 43.32 -37.48 14.15
N THR A 97 42.48 -38.23 13.45
CA THR A 97 42.67 -39.69 13.25
C THR A 97 43.95 -39.97 12.46
N LEU A 98 44.18 -39.23 11.37
CA LEU A 98 45.41 -39.34 10.58
C LEU A 98 46.64 -39.01 11.42
N ARG A 99 46.58 -37.94 12.23
CA ARG A 99 47.68 -37.53 13.11
C ARG A 99 47.97 -38.54 14.22
N GLU A 100 46.96 -39.26 14.71
CA GLU A 100 47.16 -40.35 15.67
C GLU A 100 47.79 -41.57 14.99
N ALA A 101 47.34 -41.93 13.79
CA ALA A 101 47.94 -43.01 13.01
C ALA A 101 49.42 -42.75 12.72
N ASP A 102 49.79 -41.54 12.30
CA ASP A 102 51.17 -41.13 12.04
C ASP A 102 52.06 -41.16 13.30
N ARG A 103 51.47 -40.97 14.49
CA ARG A 103 52.21 -41.07 15.78
C ARG A 103 52.49 -42.52 16.19
N LEU A 104 51.63 -43.45 15.76
CA LEU A 104 51.76 -44.88 16.04
C LEU A 104 52.66 -45.60 15.02
N ASP A 105 52.82 -45.03 13.83
CA ASP A 105 53.65 -45.62 12.77
C ASP A 105 55.16 -45.47 13.10
N PRO A 106 55.86 -46.58 13.38
CA PRO A 106 57.28 -46.56 13.73
C PRO A 106 58.20 -46.18 12.55
N SER A 107 57.66 -46.12 11.33
CA SER A 107 58.41 -45.73 10.11
C SER A 107 58.45 -44.21 9.90
N VAL A 108 57.64 -43.45 10.64
CA VAL A 108 57.61 -41.98 10.56
C VAL A 108 58.77 -41.42 11.38
N ASP A 109 59.85 -41.05 10.70
CA ASP A 109 61.05 -40.49 11.31
C ASP A 109 60.78 -39.04 11.79
N HIS A 110 60.36 -38.87 13.04
CA HIS A 110 60.16 -37.56 13.67
C HIS A 110 61.47 -36.76 13.88
N ARG A 111 62.61 -37.27 13.38
CA ARG A 111 63.95 -36.77 13.67
C ARG A 111 64.63 -36.18 12.43
N LYS A 112 63.98 -35.23 11.74
CA LYS A 112 64.71 -34.29 10.87
C LYS A 112 64.31 -32.85 11.18
N ARG A 113 65.17 -32.25 12.00
CA ARG A 113 65.28 -30.82 12.29
C ARG A 113 66.29 -30.21 11.33
#